data_AF-A0A817JIP9-F1
#
_entry.id   AF-A0A817JIP9-F1
#
_cell.length_a   1.000
_cell.length_b   1.000
_cell.length_c   1.000
_cell.angle_alpha   90.00
_cell.angle_beta   90.00
_cell.angle_gamma   90.00
#
_symmetry.space_group_name_H-M   'P 1'
#
loop_
_entity.id
_entity.type
_entity.pdbx_description
1 polymer ?
#
loop_
_entity_poly.entity_id
_entity_poly.type
_entity_poly.pdbx_seq_one_letter_code
_entity_poly.pdbx_strand_id
1 'polypeptide(L)'
;MIVSDPLQHEILEHAIQCKTYVAKFHGRADVLDKLEKYIKNEKENRPCIVYGASGCGKTSVLAKTATELSSNDTEHLLVTVPPFEVSTVEIVYNDWLAMKKRSLSDEQRLFIRDLMEERNEILPLYMKLVFDIILTWHSYDSINIELKKLRNVDDCIRYLFNHLEKVHNRLLFIRAICYMTSCRNCISQNELEDVLSLDDEVLESVFQHYIPPVRRLPGILWTRIRNDLDEYITEKEADDSSVIYWYD
;
A
#
# COMPACT_ATOMS: atom_id res chain seq x y z
N MET A 1 34.51 7.54 -0.63
CA MET A 1 33.09 7.88 -0.74
C MET A 1 32.67 7.64 -2.18
N ILE A 2 31.81 6.66 -2.42
CA ILE A 2 31.11 6.57 -3.70
C ILE A 2 29.93 7.52 -3.54
N VAL A 3 29.94 8.64 -4.25
CA VAL A 3 28.72 9.39 -4.51
C VAL A 3 27.95 8.50 -5.48
N SER A 4 26.93 7.79 -5.00
CA SER A 4 25.99 7.13 -5.91
C SER A 4 25.31 8.23 -6.70
N ASP A 5 25.46 8.19 -8.01
CA ASP A 5 24.74 9.06 -8.93
C ASP A 5 23.24 9.00 -8.59
N PRO A 6 22.58 10.13 -8.27
CA PRO A 6 21.16 10.13 -7.91
C PRO A 6 20.28 9.44 -8.96
N LEU A 7 20.65 9.55 -10.25
CA LEU A 7 19.99 8.85 -11.33
C LEU A 7 20.14 7.32 -11.24
N GLN A 8 21.30 6.81 -10.80
CA GLN A 8 21.50 5.37 -10.58
C GLN A 8 20.69 4.86 -9.40
N HIS A 9 20.53 5.67 -8.35
CA HIS A 9 19.66 5.33 -7.21
C HIS A 9 18.20 5.25 -7.65
N GLU A 10 17.68 6.29 -8.31
CA GLU A 10 16.32 6.36 -8.86
C GLU A 10 16.00 5.21 -9.84
N ILE A 11 16.92 4.90 -10.75
CA ILE A 11 16.79 3.74 -11.67
C ILE A 11 16.74 2.42 -10.89
N LEU A 12 17.55 2.27 -9.83
CA LEU A 12 17.55 1.06 -9.00
C LEU A 12 16.23 0.89 -8.24
N GLU A 13 15.73 1.97 -7.63
CA GLU A 13 14.43 1.98 -6.93
C GLU A 13 13.29 1.60 -7.87
N HIS A 14 13.20 2.23 -9.05
CA HIS A 14 12.18 1.89 -10.04
C HIS A 14 12.31 0.44 -10.55
N ALA A 15 13.53 -0.07 -10.75
CA ALA A 15 13.74 -1.46 -11.15
C ALA A 15 13.34 -2.47 -10.04
N ILE A 16 13.53 -2.11 -8.77
CA ILE A 16 13.06 -2.89 -7.61
C ILE A 16 11.53 -2.87 -7.53
N GLN A 17 10.91 -1.68 -7.64
CA GLN A 17 9.45 -1.52 -7.66
C GLN A 17 8.81 -2.33 -8.81
N CYS A 18 9.38 -2.28 -10.02
CA CYS A 18 8.89 -3.04 -11.17
C CYS A 18 8.89 -4.56 -10.89
N LYS A 19 9.98 -5.09 -10.33
CA LYS A 19 10.04 -6.52 -9.92
C LYS A 19 8.99 -6.86 -8.87
N THR A 20 8.77 -5.98 -7.88
CA THR A 20 7.74 -6.17 -6.85
C THR A 20 6.32 -6.17 -7.44
N TYR A 21 6.04 -5.28 -8.38
CA TYR A 21 4.75 -5.27 -9.09
C TYR A 21 4.56 -6.54 -9.93
N VAL A 22 5.58 -6.95 -10.70
CA VAL A 22 5.53 -8.15 -11.56
C VAL A 22 5.28 -9.43 -10.76
N ALA A 23 5.91 -9.57 -9.60
CA ALA A 23 5.78 -10.74 -8.73
C ALA A 23 4.39 -10.87 -8.07
N LYS A 24 3.65 -9.76 -7.96
CA LYS A 24 2.28 -9.70 -7.40
C LYS A 24 1.21 -9.44 -8.48
N PHE A 25 1.54 -9.60 -9.77
CA PHE A 25 0.66 -9.25 -10.87
C PHE A 25 -0.23 -10.43 -11.27
N HIS A 26 -1.55 -10.21 -11.32
CA HIS A 26 -2.54 -11.23 -11.70
C HIS A 26 -3.57 -10.68 -12.71
N GLY A 27 -4.07 -11.55 -13.58
CA GLY A 27 -5.08 -11.22 -14.60
C GLY A 27 -4.54 -10.34 -15.73
N ARG A 28 -5.43 -9.53 -16.33
CA ARG A 28 -5.09 -8.51 -17.34
C ARG A 28 -4.44 -9.01 -18.64
N ALA A 29 -4.59 -10.29 -18.99
CA ALA A 29 -4.01 -10.85 -20.21
C ALA A 29 -4.43 -10.06 -21.48
N ASP A 30 -5.69 -9.64 -21.58
CA ASP A 30 -6.19 -8.85 -22.72
C ASP A 30 -5.57 -7.45 -22.82
N VAL A 31 -5.17 -6.87 -21.68
CA VAL A 31 -4.51 -5.57 -21.53
C VAL A 31 -3.02 -5.71 -21.86
N LEU A 32 -2.37 -6.78 -21.41
CA LEU A 32 -0.98 -7.10 -21.72
C LEU A 32 -0.80 -7.43 -23.21
N ASP A 33 -1.65 -8.29 -23.79
CA ASP A 33 -1.70 -8.61 -25.23
C ASP A 33 -1.77 -7.35 -26.11
N LYS A 34 -2.57 -6.36 -25.68
CA LYS A 34 -2.74 -5.07 -26.34
C LYS A 34 -1.44 -4.26 -26.30
N LEU A 35 -0.82 -4.16 -25.13
CA LEU A 35 0.44 -3.44 -24.94
C LEU A 35 1.63 -4.13 -25.63
N GLU A 36 1.66 -5.46 -25.66
CA GLU A 36 2.67 -6.24 -26.38
C GLU A 36 2.60 -6.01 -27.90
N LYS A 37 1.39 -6.02 -28.48
CA LYS A 37 1.18 -5.71 -29.90
C LYS A 37 1.55 -4.27 -30.25
N TYR A 38 1.30 -3.33 -29.33
CA TYR A 38 1.72 -1.94 -29.44
C TYR A 38 3.26 -1.80 -29.46
N ILE A 39 3.97 -2.45 -28.53
CA ILE A 39 5.44 -2.31 -28.42
C ILE A 39 6.13 -2.93 -29.64
N LYS A 40 5.60 -4.04 -30.17
CA LYS A 40 6.21 -4.77 -31.29
C LYS A 40 5.96 -4.17 -32.69
N ASN A 41 5.32 -3.00 -32.82
CA ASN A 41 5.00 -2.42 -34.13
C ASN A 41 6.01 -1.35 -34.60
N GLU A 42 7.07 -1.80 -35.26
CA GLU A 42 8.21 -0.97 -35.73
C GLU A 42 7.86 0.16 -36.72
N LYS A 43 6.64 0.22 -37.26
CA LYS A 43 6.23 1.19 -38.30
C LYS A 43 5.65 2.49 -37.76
N GLU A 44 5.65 2.62 -36.45
CA GLU A 44 4.67 3.38 -35.70
C GLU A 44 5.42 4.08 -34.54
N ASN A 45 5.12 5.36 -34.27
CA ASN A 45 6.03 6.30 -33.59
C ASN A 45 5.31 7.37 -32.70
N ARG A 46 4.29 7.01 -31.89
CA ARG A 46 3.52 7.95 -31.02
C ARG A 46 3.11 7.35 -29.64
N PRO A 47 2.91 8.13 -28.56
CA PRO A 47 2.83 7.56 -27.19
C PRO A 47 1.54 6.78 -26.81
N CYS A 48 1.66 5.63 -26.14
CA CYS A 48 0.53 4.89 -25.55
C CYS A 48 -0.20 5.69 -24.46
N ILE A 49 -1.50 5.48 -24.30
CA ILE A 49 -2.27 6.02 -23.17
C ILE A 49 -2.97 4.88 -22.42
N VAL A 50 -2.47 4.56 -21.22
CA VAL A 50 -3.10 3.61 -20.28
C VAL A 50 -3.99 4.39 -19.32
N TYR A 51 -5.28 4.06 -19.26
CA TYR A 51 -6.26 4.82 -18.46
C TYR A 51 -7.28 3.93 -17.76
N GLY A 52 -7.95 4.50 -16.75
CA GLY A 52 -8.87 3.82 -15.85
C GLY A 52 -8.92 4.49 -14.48
N ALA A 53 -9.84 4.05 -13.61
CA ALA A 53 -10.07 4.62 -12.28
C ALA A 53 -8.80 4.68 -11.41
N SER A 54 -8.78 5.54 -10.38
CA SER A 54 -7.67 5.52 -9.42
C SER A 54 -7.58 4.16 -8.71
N GLY A 55 -6.38 3.68 -8.44
CA GLY A 55 -6.15 2.35 -7.86
C GLY A 55 -6.50 1.15 -8.76
N CYS A 56 -6.86 1.32 -10.05
CA CYS A 56 -7.20 0.19 -10.94
C CYS A 56 -6.01 -0.69 -11.41
N GLY A 57 -4.77 -0.30 -11.06
CA GLY A 57 -3.54 -1.03 -11.38
C GLY A 57 -2.74 -0.52 -12.59
N LYS A 58 -2.98 0.72 -13.06
CA LYS A 58 -2.28 1.31 -14.23
C LYS A 58 -0.75 1.20 -14.14
N THR A 59 -0.16 1.63 -13.03
CA THR A 59 1.29 1.57 -12.77
C THR A 59 1.80 0.13 -12.78
N SER A 60 1.05 -0.80 -12.17
CA SER A 60 1.40 -2.23 -12.13
C SER A 60 1.33 -2.87 -13.52
N VAL A 61 0.37 -2.47 -14.36
CA VAL A 61 0.29 -2.89 -15.77
C VAL A 61 1.51 -2.40 -16.55
N LEU A 62 1.84 -1.12 -16.46
CA LEU A 62 3.03 -0.55 -17.13
C LEU A 62 4.33 -1.22 -16.67
N ALA A 63 4.50 -1.44 -15.36
CA ALA A 63 5.65 -2.14 -14.80
C ALA A 63 5.76 -3.59 -15.28
N LYS A 64 4.62 -4.30 -15.38
CA LYS A 64 4.54 -5.67 -15.91
C LYS A 64 4.95 -5.71 -17.37
N THR A 65 4.34 -4.87 -18.21
CA THR A 65 4.68 -4.70 -19.63
C THR A 65 6.16 -4.37 -19.83
N ALA A 66 6.71 -3.39 -19.11
CA ALA A 66 8.12 -2.99 -19.24
C ALA A 66 9.11 -4.08 -18.81
N THR A 67 8.75 -4.92 -17.84
CA THR A 67 9.60 -6.02 -17.38
C THR A 67 9.56 -7.23 -18.33
N GLU A 68 8.40 -7.53 -18.89
CA GLU A 68 8.21 -8.65 -19.83
C GLU A 68 8.65 -8.31 -21.26
N LEU A 69 8.75 -7.02 -21.60
CA LEU A 69 9.09 -6.53 -22.94
C LEU A 69 10.32 -5.61 -22.89
N SER A 70 11.47 -6.21 -22.59
CA SER A 70 12.79 -5.57 -22.70
C SER A 70 13.27 -5.51 -24.16
N SER A 71 12.48 -4.85 -25.04
CA SER A 71 12.83 -4.47 -26.43
C SER A 71 11.82 -3.45 -27.02
N ASN A 72 12.25 -2.19 -27.17
CA ASN A 72 11.77 -0.99 -27.90
C ASN A 72 10.42 -0.97 -28.71
N ASP A 73 9.47 -0.08 -28.32
CA ASP A 73 8.80 1.06 -29.06
C ASP A 73 8.01 0.97 -30.42
N THR A 74 6.89 1.71 -30.75
CA THR A 74 5.77 2.44 -30.03
C THR A 74 4.69 3.14 -30.97
N GLU A 75 3.38 2.78 -31.06
CA GLU A 75 2.31 3.78 -31.48
C GLU A 75 0.88 3.69 -30.90
N HIS A 76 0.36 4.82 -30.41
CA HIS A 76 -0.98 5.10 -29.82
C HIS A 76 -1.98 3.92 -29.72
N LEU A 77 -2.04 3.31 -28.53
CA LEU A 77 -3.18 2.49 -28.11
C LEU A 77 -3.82 3.05 -26.85
N LEU A 78 -5.16 3.16 -26.85
CA LEU A 78 -5.96 3.47 -25.67
C LEU A 78 -6.25 2.17 -24.92
N VAL A 79 -5.48 1.91 -23.88
CA VAL A 79 -5.60 0.67 -23.09
C VAL A 79 -6.34 0.96 -21.79
N THR A 80 -7.62 0.61 -21.77
CA THR A 80 -8.46 0.64 -20.57
C THR A 80 -8.05 -0.49 -19.63
N VAL A 81 -7.81 -0.19 -18.36
CA VAL A 81 -7.67 -1.19 -17.30
C VAL A 81 -9.03 -1.30 -16.56
N PRO A 82 -9.83 -2.37 -16.79
CA PRO A 82 -11.16 -2.51 -16.18
C PRO A 82 -11.08 -2.81 -14.67
N PRO A 83 -12.20 -2.93 -13.94
CA PRO A 83 -12.22 -3.54 -12.60
C PRO A 83 -11.74 -5.01 -12.60
N PHE A 84 -11.62 -5.65 -11.43
CA PHE A 84 -11.41 -7.10 -11.30
C PHE A 84 -12.73 -7.86 -11.33
N GLU A 85 -12.72 -9.07 -11.90
CA GLU A 85 -13.82 -10.05 -11.77
C GLU A 85 -13.69 -10.83 -10.46
N VAL A 86 -14.82 -11.21 -9.84
CA VAL A 86 -14.87 -11.98 -8.57
C VAL A 86 -14.03 -13.26 -8.62
N SER A 87 -14.08 -13.98 -9.74
CA SER A 87 -13.27 -15.18 -10.01
C SER A 87 -11.77 -14.92 -9.90
N THR A 88 -11.32 -13.74 -10.35
CA THR A 88 -9.91 -13.34 -10.28
C THR A 88 -9.53 -12.94 -8.85
N VAL A 89 -10.43 -12.30 -8.11
CA VAL A 89 -10.20 -11.92 -6.69
C VAL A 89 -9.93 -13.14 -5.82
N GLU A 90 -10.68 -14.23 -5.99
CA GLU A 90 -10.47 -15.46 -5.22
C GLU A 90 -9.09 -16.09 -5.50
N ILE A 91 -8.62 -16.06 -6.76
CA ILE A 91 -7.28 -16.51 -7.13
C ILE A 91 -6.22 -15.64 -6.45
N VAL A 92 -6.32 -14.30 -6.58
CA VAL A 92 -5.35 -13.36 -5.99
C VAL A 92 -5.27 -13.51 -4.47
N TYR A 93 -6.41 -13.66 -3.79
CA TYR A 93 -6.44 -13.86 -2.34
C TYR A 93 -5.79 -15.18 -1.92
N ASN A 94 -6.02 -16.28 -2.65
CA ASN A 94 -5.36 -17.55 -2.35
C ASN A 94 -3.84 -17.44 -2.53
N ASP A 95 -3.37 -16.79 -3.59
CA ASP A 95 -1.93 -16.56 -3.83
C ASP A 95 -1.31 -15.68 -2.73
N TRP A 96 -1.94 -14.56 -2.37
CA TRP A 96 -1.45 -13.67 -1.31
C TRP A 96 -1.49 -14.33 0.08
N LEU A 97 -2.51 -15.14 0.39
CA LEU A 97 -2.57 -15.94 1.62
C LEU A 97 -1.40 -16.94 1.68
N ALA A 98 -1.12 -17.64 0.58
CA ALA A 98 0.01 -18.57 0.48
C ALA A 98 1.35 -17.85 0.68
N MET A 99 1.56 -16.69 0.05
CA MET A 99 2.76 -15.85 0.24
C MET A 99 2.95 -15.42 1.71
N LYS A 100 1.87 -15.01 2.39
CA LYS A 100 1.89 -14.61 3.81
C LYS A 100 1.82 -15.82 4.78
N LYS A 101 1.82 -17.06 4.27
CA LYS A 101 1.70 -18.32 5.05
C LYS A 101 0.47 -18.35 5.98
N ARG A 102 -0.64 -17.78 5.51
CA ARG A 102 -1.93 -17.72 6.22
C ARG A 102 -2.98 -18.55 5.48
N SER A 103 -4.07 -18.85 6.18
CA SER A 103 -5.28 -19.42 5.62
C SER A 103 -6.50 -18.84 6.34
N LEU A 104 -7.67 -19.00 5.72
CA LEU A 104 -8.97 -18.55 6.24
C LEU A 104 -9.91 -19.74 6.37
N SER A 105 -10.79 -19.69 7.37
CA SER A 105 -11.86 -20.69 7.53
C SER A 105 -12.86 -20.61 6.38
N ASP A 106 -13.65 -21.68 6.18
CA ASP A 106 -14.65 -21.72 5.12
C ASP A 106 -15.71 -20.62 5.31
N GLU A 107 -16.12 -20.33 6.55
CA GLU A 107 -17.04 -19.22 6.85
C GLU A 107 -16.45 -17.84 6.48
N GLN A 108 -15.17 -17.61 6.79
CA GLN A 108 -14.46 -16.38 6.41
C GLN A 108 -14.35 -16.25 4.88
N ARG A 109 -14.02 -17.34 4.17
CA ARG A 109 -13.94 -17.38 2.70
C ARG A 109 -15.30 -17.06 2.06
N LEU A 110 -16.37 -17.68 2.54
CA LEU A 110 -17.74 -17.44 2.06
C LEU A 110 -18.12 -15.96 2.24
N PHE A 111 -17.93 -15.40 3.45
CA PHE A 111 -18.22 -14.00 3.73
C PHE A 111 -17.48 -13.03 2.81
N ILE A 112 -16.20 -13.31 2.52
CA ILE A 112 -15.38 -12.49 1.63
C ILE A 112 -15.86 -12.57 0.19
N ARG A 113 -16.24 -13.75 -0.29
CA ARG A 113 -16.78 -13.92 -1.64
C ARG A 113 -18.09 -13.14 -1.78
N ASP A 114 -19.02 -13.30 -0.84
CA ASP A 114 -20.29 -12.56 -0.82
C ASP A 114 -20.04 -11.03 -0.82
N LEU A 115 -19.08 -10.54 -0.03
CA LEU A 115 -18.68 -9.12 0.04
C LEU A 115 -18.15 -8.56 -1.30
N MET A 116 -17.62 -9.43 -2.16
CA MET A 116 -17.10 -9.09 -3.50
C MET A 116 -18.17 -9.24 -4.59
N GLU A 117 -19.07 -10.23 -4.48
CA GLU A 117 -20.22 -10.41 -5.36
C GLU A 117 -21.23 -9.26 -5.24
N GLU A 118 -21.38 -8.67 -4.05
CA GLU A 118 -22.20 -7.46 -3.82
C GLU A 118 -21.63 -6.18 -4.49
N ARG A 119 -20.52 -6.24 -5.26
CA ARG A 119 -19.84 -5.07 -5.87
C ARG A 119 -20.09 -4.92 -7.36
N ASN A 120 -20.42 -3.69 -7.78
CA ASN A 120 -20.45 -3.31 -9.19
C ASN A 120 -19.05 -3.23 -9.82
N GLU A 121 -18.05 -2.77 -9.06
CA GLU A 121 -16.66 -2.65 -9.51
C GLU A 121 -15.71 -3.03 -8.37
N ILE A 122 -14.74 -3.91 -8.64
CA ILE A 122 -13.71 -4.31 -7.66
C ILE A 122 -12.38 -3.67 -8.06
N LEU A 123 -11.92 -2.70 -7.28
CA LEU A 123 -10.64 -2.05 -7.47
C LEU A 123 -9.52 -2.82 -6.74
N PRO A 124 -8.35 -3.05 -7.36
CA PRO A 124 -7.18 -3.67 -6.72
C PRO A 124 -6.78 -3.04 -5.38
N LEU A 125 -6.84 -1.71 -5.26
CA LEU A 125 -6.53 -1.03 -3.99
C LEU A 125 -7.56 -1.36 -2.89
N TYR A 126 -8.85 -1.39 -3.22
CA TYR A 126 -9.91 -1.81 -2.28
C TYR A 126 -9.70 -3.27 -1.86
N MET A 127 -9.43 -4.15 -2.83
CA MET A 127 -9.10 -5.56 -2.60
C MET A 127 -7.85 -5.72 -1.71
N LYS A 128 -6.80 -4.92 -1.91
CA LYS A 128 -5.60 -4.93 -1.04
C LYS A 128 -5.92 -4.51 0.39
N LEU A 129 -6.64 -3.40 0.58
CA LEU A 129 -6.99 -2.93 1.93
C LEU A 129 -7.91 -3.90 2.68
N VAL A 130 -8.87 -4.53 1.98
CA VAL A 130 -9.71 -5.58 2.56
C VAL A 130 -8.86 -6.81 2.94
N PHE A 131 -7.90 -7.21 2.10
CA PHE A 131 -6.96 -8.29 2.41
C PHE A 131 -6.11 -7.99 3.65
N ASP A 132 -5.62 -6.76 3.80
CA ASP A 132 -4.80 -6.36 4.96
C ASP A 132 -5.62 -6.38 6.25
N ILE A 133 -6.90 -6.00 6.20
CA ILE A 133 -7.83 -6.19 7.31
C ILE A 133 -8.01 -7.69 7.64
N ILE A 134 -8.18 -8.54 6.62
CA ILE A 134 -8.36 -9.99 6.79
C ILE A 134 -7.10 -10.65 7.39
N LEU A 135 -5.89 -10.15 7.10
CA LEU A 135 -4.66 -10.65 7.72
C LEU A 135 -4.62 -10.46 9.25
N THR A 136 -5.40 -9.53 9.82
CA THR A 136 -5.52 -9.36 11.28
C THR A 136 -6.31 -10.50 11.94
N TRP A 137 -7.11 -11.25 11.18
CA TRP A 137 -8.04 -12.24 11.73
C TRP A 137 -7.34 -13.51 12.25
N HIS A 138 -7.92 -14.08 13.30
CA HIS A 138 -7.69 -15.44 13.76
C HIS A 138 -8.81 -16.37 13.27
N SER A 139 -8.56 -17.69 13.28
CA SER A 139 -9.54 -18.70 12.84
C SER A 139 -10.74 -18.86 13.80
N TYR A 140 -10.64 -18.31 15.00
CA TYR A 140 -11.68 -18.33 16.04
C TYR A 140 -12.42 -16.98 16.16
N ASP A 141 -12.03 -15.96 15.40
CA ASP A 141 -12.70 -14.66 15.42
C ASP A 141 -14.05 -14.77 14.71
N SER A 142 -15.09 -14.24 15.35
CA SER A 142 -16.39 -14.09 14.71
C SER A 142 -16.32 -13.09 13.56
N ILE A 143 -17.01 -13.42 12.46
CA ILE A 143 -17.04 -12.57 11.26
C ILE A 143 -17.49 -11.16 11.62
N ASN A 144 -16.63 -10.17 11.37
CA ASN A 144 -16.97 -8.77 11.65
C ASN A 144 -17.91 -8.21 10.58
N ILE A 145 -19.21 -8.17 10.89
CA ILE A 145 -20.29 -7.70 10.02
C ILE A 145 -20.08 -6.24 9.60
N GLU A 146 -19.34 -5.42 10.35
CA GLU A 146 -19.01 -4.04 9.99
C GLU A 146 -18.27 -3.95 8.64
N LEU A 147 -17.55 -5.00 8.21
CA LEU A 147 -16.90 -5.04 6.89
C LEU A 147 -17.90 -4.90 5.73
N LYS A 148 -19.16 -5.35 5.87
CA LYS A 148 -20.20 -5.13 4.85
C LYS A 148 -20.55 -3.66 4.65
N LYS A 149 -20.21 -2.78 5.61
CA LYS A 149 -20.44 -1.34 5.50
C LYS A 149 -19.36 -0.61 4.71
N LEU A 150 -18.19 -1.22 4.49
CA LEU A 150 -17.10 -0.59 3.76
C LEU A 150 -17.44 -0.61 2.27
N ARG A 151 -17.75 0.55 1.69
CA ARG A 151 -18.23 0.67 0.30
C ARG A 151 -17.14 1.06 -0.69
N ASN A 152 -16.08 1.69 -0.22
CA ASN A 152 -15.02 2.26 -1.03
C ASN A 152 -13.67 2.21 -0.30
N VAL A 153 -12.62 2.72 -0.95
CA VAL A 153 -11.26 2.77 -0.41
C VAL A 153 -11.15 3.63 0.86
N ASP A 154 -11.85 4.76 0.94
CA ASP A 154 -11.84 5.65 2.11
C ASP A 154 -12.46 4.98 3.35
N ASP A 155 -13.55 4.22 3.18
CA ASP A 155 -14.13 3.41 4.27
C ASP A 155 -13.12 2.37 4.80
N CYS A 156 -12.37 1.72 3.90
CA CYS A 156 -11.34 0.75 4.28
C CYS A 156 -10.15 1.40 5.01
N ILE A 157 -9.68 2.57 4.56
CA ILE A 157 -8.63 3.35 5.23
C ILE A 157 -9.10 3.77 6.62
N ARG A 158 -10.34 4.30 6.74
CA ARG A 158 -10.95 4.65 8.04
C ARG A 158 -11.04 3.44 8.95
N TYR A 159 -11.45 2.28 8.45
CA TYR A 159 -11.55 1.06 9.25
C TYR A 159 -10.16 0.64 9.78
N LEU A 160 -9.14 0.64 8.92
CA LEU A 160 -7.76 0.31 9.29
C LEU A 160 -7.21 1.29 10.34
N PHE A 161 -7.38 2.60 10.13
CA PHE A 161 -6.88 3.61 11.07
C PHE A 161 -7.61 3.52 12.42
N ASN A 162 -8.93 3.28 12.43
CA ASN A 162 -9.70 3.01 13.66
C ASN A 162 -9.28 1.72 14.38
N HIS A 163 -8.64 0.77 13.69
CA HIS A 163 -8.06 -0.42 14.30
C HIS A 163 -6.69 -0.11 14.89
N LEU A 164 -5.80 0.56 14.14
CA LEU A 164 -4.49 0.98 14.61
C LEU A 164 -4.57 1.95 15.80
N GLU A 165 -5.56 2.85 15.84
CA GLU A 165 -5.90 3.69 17.00
C GLU A 165 -6.19 2.91 18.30
N LYS A 166 -6.57 1.63 18.20
CA LYS A 166 -6.88 0.76 19.35
C LYS A 166 -5.72 -0.18 19.71
N VAL A 167 -4.92 -0.59 18.72
CA VAL A 167 -3.73 -1.41 18.91
C VAL A 167 -2.61 -0.59 19.57
N HIS A 168 -2.44 0.64 19.09
CA HIS A 168 -1.50 1.61 19.65
C HIS A 168 -2.16 2.49 20.70
N ASN A 169 -1.38 3.33 21.38
CA ASN A 169 -1.96 4.44 22.12
C ASN A 169 -2.65 5.38 21.11
N ARG A 170 -3.95 5.56 21.26
CA ARG A 170 -4.80 6.34 20.37
C ARG A 170 -4.28 7.75 20.10
N LEU A 171 -3.90 8.48 21.16
CA LEU A 171 -3.46 9.86 21.02
C LEU A 171 -2.09 9.94 20.33
N LEU A 172 -1.15 9.09 20.74
CA LEU A 172 0.15 8.94 20.08
C LEU A 172 -0.01 8.63 18.58
N PHE A 173 -0.87 7.68 18.22
CA PHE A 173 -1.12 7.30 16.82
C PHE A 173 -1.69 8.49 16.03
N ILE A 174 -2.80 9.09 16.50
CA ILE A 174 -3.43 10.24 15.82
C ILE A 174 -2.41 11.38 15.64
N ARG A 175 -1.66 11.74 16.68
CA ARG A 175 -0.67 12.82 16.63
C ARG A 175 0.46 12.50 15.65
N ALA A 176 1.00 11.28 15.66
CA ALA A 176 2.04 10.86 14.71
C ALA A 176 1.56 10.99 13.25
N ILE A 177 0.37 10.46 12.94
CA ILE A 177 -0.25 10.56 11.61
C ILE A 177 -0.52 12.02 11.22
N CYS A 178 -1.01 12.86 12.15
CA CYS A 178 -1.23 14.29 11.91
C CYS A 178 0.07 15.03 11.61
N TYR A 179 1.15 14.78 12.36
CA TYR A 179 2.44 15.43 12.13
C TYR A 179 3.05 15.01 10.80
N MET A 180 3.09 13.71 10.48
CA MET A 180 3.55 13.22 9.17
C MET A 180 2.77 13.86 8.01
N THR A 181 1.44 13.88 8.10
CA THR A 181 0.57 14.40 7.03
C THR A 181 0.62 15.93 6.90
N SER A 182 1.01 16.65 7.96
CA SER A 182 1.14 18.11 7.94
C SER A 182 2.51 18.59 7.41
N CYS A 183 3.52 17.73 7.42
CA CYS A 183 4.88 18.08 6.99
C CYS A 183 5.00 18.06 5.46
N ARG A 184 5.03 19.25 4.84
CA ARG A 184 5.13 19.40 3.37
C ARG A 184 6.38 18.79 2.74
N ASN A 185 7.47 18.76 3.49
CA ASN A 185 8.77 18.23 3.06
C ASN A 185 9.08 16.88 3.76
N CYS A 186 8.06 16.24 4.33
CA CYS A 186 8.15 15.08 5.21
C CYS A 186 8.99 15.31 6.47
N ILE A 187 9.15 14.23 7.24
CA ILE A 187 9.73 14.24 8.57
C ILE A 187 10.58 12.99 8.75
N SER A 188 11.78 13.14 9.32
CA SER A 188 12.61 12.00 9.69
C SER A 188 12.08 11.32 10.96
N GLN A 189 12.52 10.08 11.21
CA GLN A 189 12.16 9.39 12.45
C GLN A 189 12.57 10.19 13.70
N ASN A 190 13.76 10.80 13.71
CA ASN A 190 14.25 11.55 14.86
C ASN A 190 13.41 12.81 15.12
N GLU A 191 13.07 13.56 14.06
CA GLU A 191 12.23 14.76 14.18
C GLU A 191 10.81 14.40 14.62
N LEU A 192 10.24 13.29 14.13
CA LEU A 192 8.91 12.85 14.55
C LEU A 192 8.90 12.43 16.02
N GLU A 193 9.92 11.69 16.47
CA GLU A 193 10.11 11.35 17.89
C GLU A 193 10.33 12.59 18.76
N ASP A 194 11.08 13.60 18.28
CA ASP A 194 11.30 14.86 18.98
C ASP A 194 10.02 15.70 19.09
N VAL A 195 9.26 15.86 17.99
CA VAL A 195 7.97 16.57 17.98
C VAL A 195 6.95 15.89 18.87
N LEU A 196 6.85 14.55 18.83
CA LEU A 196 5.98 13.79 19.75
C LEU A 196 6.47 13.83 21.21
N SER A 197 7.76 14.10 21.45
CA SER A 197 8.31 14.34 22.79
C SER A 197 8.03 15.74 23.33
N LEU A 198 7.54 16.66 22.50
CA LEU A 198 7.12 18.01 22.88
C LEU A 198 5.59 18.13 23.07
N ASP A 199 4.82 17.11 22.72
CA ASP A 199 3.38 17.03 23.00
C ASP A 199 3.15 16.44 24.40
N ASP A 200 2.90 17.30 25.39
CA ASP A 200 2.64 16.90 26.77
C ASP A 200 1.41 15.97 26.88
N GLU A 201 0.37 16.13 26.05
CA GLU A 201 -0.80 15.24 26.08
C GLU A 201 -0.42 13.82 25.64
N VAL A 202 0.40 13.71 24.58
CA VAL A 202 0.97 12.42 24.13
C VAL A 202 1.82 11.80 25.22
N LEU A 203 2.73 12.57 25.83
CA LEU A 203 3.59 12.05 26.90
C LEU A 203 2.81 11.59 28.11
N GLU A 204 1.81 12.34 28.58
CA GLU A 204 0.93 11.95 29.69
C GLU A 204 0.14 10.67 29.36
N SER A 205 -0.34 10.54 28.11
CA SER A 205 -1.06 9.34 27.67
C SER A 205 -0.16 8.09 27.60
N VAL A 206 1.15 8.26 27.37
CA VAL A 206 2.14 7.17 27.29
C VAL A 206 2.69 6.81 28.68
N PHE A 207 2.97 7.80 29.52
CA PHE A 207 3.66 7.66 30.80
C PHE A 207 2.71 7.59 32.02
N GLN A 208 1.58 6.88 31.87
CA GLN A 208 0.47 6.83 32.84
C GLN A 208 0.84 6.33 34.26
N HIS A 209 1.94 5.58 34.40
CA HIS A 209 2.34 4.93 35.66
C HIS A 209 3.75 5.28 36.14
N TYR A 210 4.53 5.98 35.32
CA TYR A 210 5.93 6.32 35.60
C TYR A 210 6.37 7.50 34.75
N ILE A 211 6.82 8.58 35.40
CA ILE A 211 7.41 9.74 34.72
C ILE A 211 8.92 9.50 34.62
N PRO A 212 9.51 9.41 33.41
CA PRO A 212 10.95 9.25 33.24
C PRO A 212 11.71 10.54 33.63
N PRO A 213 12.98 10.43 34.08
CA PRO A 213 13.80 11.61 34.42
C PRO A 213 14.12 12.49 33.20
N VAL A 214 14.05 11.92 32.00
CA VAL A 214 14.06 12.66 30.73
C VAL A 214 12.74 12.38 30.03
N ARG A 215 11.93 13.42 29.83
CA ARG A 215 10.68 13.36 29.06
C ARG A 215 11.01 13.26 27.57
N ARG A 216 11.15 12.03 27.07
CA ARG A 216 11.29 11.69 25.65
C ARG A 216 10.41 10.49 25.33
N LEU A 217 9.76 10.49 24.18
CA LEU A 217 9.01 9.34 23.68
C LEU A 217 9.98 8.15 23.51
N PRO A 218 9.62 6.94 23.99
CA PRO A 218 10.40 5.75 23.69
C PRO A 218 10.25 5.40 22.20
N GLY A 219 11.31 5.56 21.40
CA GLY A 219 11.27 5.38 19.94
C GLY A 219 10.70 4.03 19.46
N ILE A 220 10.79 2.99 20.29
CA ILE A 220 10.13 1.68 20.04
C ILE A 220 8.61 1.78 19.83
N LEU A 221 7.93 2.78 20.39
CA LEU A 221 6.50 3.01 20.18
C LEU A 221 6.25 3.51 18.76
N TRP A 222 7.04 4.48 18.29
CA TRP A 222 7.00 4.92 16.90
C TRP A 222 7.41 3.80 15.94
N THR A 223 8.48 3.05 16.22
CA THR A 223 8.91 1.89 15.42
C THR A 223 7.77 0.87 15.21
N ARG A 224 6.93 0.62 16.22
CA ARG A 224 5.77 -0.28 16.08
C ARG A 224 4.69 0.31 15.17
N ILE A 225 4.32 1.57 15.36
CA ILE A 225 3.36 2.26 14.49
C ILE A 225 3.85 2.25 13.03
N ARG A 226 5.13 2.57 12.83
CA ARG A 226 5.81 2.53 11.53
C ARG A 226 5.73 1.14 10.88
N ASN A 227 6.06 0.08 11.62
CA ASN A 227 6.03 -1.30 11.10
C ASN A 227 4.63 -1.74 10.67
N ASP A 228 3.58 -1.32 11.38
CA ASP A 228 2.18 -1.62 11.00
C ASP A 228 1.71 -0.80 9.78
N LEU A 229 2.45 0.26 9.43
CA LEU A 229 2.19 1.14 8.28
C LEU A 229 3.14 0.90 7.10
N ASP A 230 4.09 -0.03 7.22
CA ASP A 230 5.24 -0.23 6.30
C ASP A 230 4.83 -0.44 4.82
N GLU A 231 3.67 -1.06 4.55
CA GLU A 231 3.15 -1.24 3.18
C GLU A 231 2.43 0.01 2.61
N TYR A 232 2.30 1.10 3.37
CA TYR A 232 1.62 2.35 2.99
C TYR A 232 2.50 3.61 3.07
N ILE A 233 3.70 3.48 3.66
CA ILE A 233 4.68 4.56 3.76
C ILE A 233 5.95 4.17 2.97
N THR A 234 6.73 5.16 2.59
CA THR A 234 8.00 4.95 1.91
C THR A 234 9.06 5.87 2.51
N GLU A 235 10.33 5.48 2.41
CA GLU A 235 11.47 6.29 2.84
C GLU A 235 12.20 6.84 1.63
N LYS A 236 12.73 8.06 1.76
CA LYS A 236 13.62 8.68 0.79
C LYS A 236 14.79 9.32 1.52
N GLU A 237 15.95 9.39 0.89
CA GLU A 237 17.08 10.18 1.41
C GLU A 237 16.89 11.66 1.04
N ALA A 238 16.97 12.55 2.04
CA ALA A 238 17.01 13.99 1.88
C ALA A 238 17.95 14.60 2.93
N ASP A 239 18.83 15.50 2.53
CA ASP A 239 19.77 16.22 3.41
C ASP A 239 20.51 15.29 4.42
N ASP A 240 21.14 14.24 3.90
CA ASP A 240 21.86 13.18 4.64
C ASP A 240 21.00 12.39 5.66
N SER A 241 19.66 12.45 5.57
CA SER A 241 18.71 11.80 6.49
C SER A 241 17.62 11.02 5.76
N SER A 242 17.13 9.92 6.36
CA SER A 242 15.93 9.21 5.87
C SER A 242 14.66 9.92 6.35
N VAL A 243 13.79 10.28 5.40
CA VAL A 243 12.52 10.98 5.62
C VAL A 243 11.34 10.16 5.10
N ILE A 244 10.23 10.20 5.85
CA ILE A 244 9.10 9.27 5.68
C ILE A 244 7.93 9.94 4.94
N TYR A 245 7.48 9.33 3.83
CA TYR A 245 6.39 9.78 2.96
C TYR A 245 5.21 8.81 2.98
N TRP A 246 4.01 9.29 2.66
CA TRP A 246 2.91 8.42 2.22
C TRP A 246 3.18 7.90 0.81
N TYR A 247 2.67 6.71 0.50
CA TYR A 247 2.71 6.14 -0.85
C TYR A 247 1.63 6.78 -1.74
N ASP A 248 2.04 7.42 -2.84
CA ASP A 248 1.19 8.00 -3.91
C ASP A 248 0.94 7.00 -5.07
#